data_AF-A0A2U1WNF9-F1
#
_entry.id   AF-A0A2U1WNF9-F1
#
_cell.length_a   1.000
_cell.length_b   1.000
_cell.length_c   1.000
_cell.angle_alpha   90.00
_cell.angle_beta   90.00
_cell.angle_gamma   90.00
#
_symmetry.space_group_name_H-M   'P 1'
#
loop_
_entity.id
_entity.type
_entity.pdbx_description
1 polymer ?
#
loop_
_entity_poly.entity_id
_entity_poly.type
_entity_poly.pdbx_seq_one_letter_code
_entity_poly.pdbx_strand_id
1 'polypeptide(L)' 'MGDSANGRGGKPHGEALADDMLEGAEQIGAFMGLKPRQVYHLQDKLPVFQIGAKLFARKSTIVRWIAEQEGRAAQ' A
#
# COMPACT_ATOMS: atom_id res chain seq x y z
N MET A 1 29.59 -38.92 8.59
CA MET A 1 29.10 -38.40 7.29
C MET A 1 28.03 -37.35 7.57
N GLY A 2 28.27 -36.11 7.17
CA GLY A 2 27.22 -35.13 6.84
C GLY A 2 26.52 -34.41 7.98
N ASP A 3 27.26 -33.56 8.70
CA ASP A 3 26.71 -32.39 9.39
C ASP A 3 26.21 -31.35 8.35
N SER A 4 25.24 -30.52 8.74
CA SER A 4 24.86 -29.24 8.11
C SER A 4 24.15 -29.22 6.75
N ALA A 5 22.86 -28.84 6.79
CA ALA A 5 22.25 -27.94 5.80
C ALA A 5 21.00 -27.30 6.44
N ASN A 6 21.13 -26.17 7.13
CA ASN A 6 21.20 -24.79 6.61
C ASN A 6 19.88 -24.08 6.94
N GLY A 7 20.03 -22.89 7.53
CA GLY A 7 18.98 -22.17 8.22
C GLY A 7 17.81 -21.79 7.32
N ARG A 8 16.60 -21.91 7.85
CA ARG A 8 15.47 -21.11 7.37
C ARG A 8 15.81 -19.66 7.66
N GLY A 9 16.44 -19.02 6.67
CA GLY A 9 16.82 -17.62 6.70
C GLY A 9 15.66 -16.77 7.18
N GLY A 10 15.92 -15.96 8.20
CA GLY A 10 14.97 -14.96 8.67
C GLY A 10 14.50 -14.15 7.48
N LYS A 11 13.17 -14.01 7.34
CA LYS A 11 12.58 -13.10 6.38
C LYS A 11 13.22 -11.73 6.61
N PRO A 12 13.68 -11.01 5.56
CA PRO A 12 14.19 -9.65 5.74
C PRO A 12 13.11 -8.84 6.46
N HIS A 13 13.51 -8.17 7.54
CA HIS A 13 12.65 -7.31 8.33
C HIS A 13 12.33 -6.04 7.52
N GLY A 14 11.28 -6.15 6.73
CA GLY A 14 10.70 -5.10 5.90
C GLY A 14 9.70 -5.80 4.98
N GLU A 15 8.42 -5.42 5.04
CA GLU A 15 7.43 -5.95 4.09
C GLU A 15 8.00 -5.87 2.67
N ALA A 16 7.91 -6.97 1.92
CA ALA A 16 8.37 -6.96 0.55
C ALA A 16 7.61 -5.85 -0.19
N LEU A 17 8.28 -5.11 -1.09
CA LEU A 17 7.62 -4.03 -1.84
C LEU A 17 6.33 -4.51 -2.52
N ALA A 18 6.30 -5.77 -2.96
CA ALA A 18 5.12 -6.41 -3.53
C ALA A 18 3.93 -6.46 -2.55
N ASP A 19 4.18 -6.72 -1.27
CA ASP A 19 3.13 -6.79 -0.23
C ASP A 19 2.59 -5.39 0.12
N ASP A 20 3.40 -4.35 -0.03
CA ASP A 20 3.03 -2.96 0.24
C ASP A 20 2.31 -2.27 -0.93
N MET A 21 2.33 -2.87 -2.12
CA MET A 21 1.73 -2.30 -3.34
C MET A 21 0.25 -2.70 -3.48
N LEU A 22 -0.58 -1.74 -3.87
CA LEU A 22 -1.99 -1.93 -4.26
C LEU A 22 -2.13 -1.57 -5.74
N GLU A 23 -2.70 -2.49 -6.52
CA GLU A 23 -2.98 -2.34 -7.94
C GLU A 23 -4.47 -2.12 -8.20
N GLY A 24 -4.77 -1.02 -8.87
CA GLY A 24 -6.10 -0.69 -9.35
C GLY A 24 -7.06 -0.18 -8.26
N ALA A 25 -8.18 0.35 -8.72
CA ALA A 25 -9.19 0.94 -7.84
C ALA A 25 -9.86 -0.09 -6.92
N GLU A 26 -9.84 -1.37 -7.28
CA GLU A 26 -10.41 -2.45 -6.46
C GLU A 26 -9.59 -2.70 -5.20
N GLN A 27 -8.27 -2.92 -5.33
CA GLN A 27 -7.40 -3.16 -4.17
C GLN A 27 -7.26 -1.91 -3.30
N ILE A 28 -7.14 -0.72 -3.93
CA ILE A 28 -7.10 0.55 -3.22
C ILE A 28 -8.41 0.77 -2.46
N GLY A 29 -9.56 0.51 -3.11
CA GLY A 29 -10.88 0.65 -2.50
C GLY A 29 -11.06 -0.29 -1.32
N ALA A 30 -10.69 -1.57 -1.48
CA ALA A 30 -10.76 -2.55 -0.41
C ALA A 30 -9.91 -2.16 0.80
N PHE A 31 -8.71 -1.61 0.57
CA PHE A 31 -7.83 -1.15 1.66
C PHE A 31 -8.36 0.09 2.37
N MET A 32 -8.93 1.06 1.64
CA MET A 32 -9.41 2.33 2.18
C MET A 32 -10.88 2.32 2.63
N GLY A 33 -11.61 1.22 2.41
CA GLY A 33 -13.06 1.17 2.66
C GLY A 33 -13.90 1.98 1.66
N LEU A 34 -13.42 2.15 0.42
CA LEU A 34 -14.06 2.92 -0.64
C LEU A 34 -14.55 2.01 -1.77
N LYS A 35 -15.61 2.41 -2.48
CA LYS A 35 -15.99 1.76 -3.74
C LYS A 35 -14.98 2.11 -4.84
N PRO A 36 -14.70 1.23 -5.82
CA PRO A 36 -13.75 1.51 -6.89
C PRO A 36 -14.05 2.81 -7.67
N ARG A 37 -15.32 3.13 -7.88
CA ARG A 37 -15.73 4.40 -8.52
C ARG A 37 -15.35 5.63 -7.70
N GLN A 38 -15.39 5.55 -6.38
CA GLN A 38 -14.97 6.64 -5.50
C GLN A 38 -13.45 6.83 -5.57
N VAL A 39 -12.68 5.75 -5.69
CA VAL A 39 -11.22 5.83 -5.86
C VAL A 39 -10.85 6.62 -7.11
N TYR A 40 -11.48 6.34 -8.25
CA TYR A 40 -11.23 7.11 -9.48
C TYR A 40 -11.65 8.58 -9.35
N HIS A 41 -12.80 8.85 -8.72
CA HIS A 41 -13.26 10.22 -8.50
C HIS A 41 -12.35 11.02 -7.56
N LEU A 42 -11.70 10.34 -6.61
CA LEU A 42 -10.84 10.93 -5.60
C LEU A 42 -9.35 10.80 -5.94
N GLN A 43 -8.98 10.30 -7.12
CA GLN A 43 -7.57 10.00 -7.43
C GLN A 43 -6.65 11.21 -7.24
N ASP A 44 -7.12 12.42 -7.53
CA ASP A 44 -6.34 13.67 -7.36
C ASP A 44 -6.23 14.13 -5.90
N LYS A 45 -6.99 13.50 -4.99
CA LYS A 45 -7.04 13.78 -3.55
C LYS A 45 -6.41 12.67 -2.71
N LEU A 46 -6.13 11.51 -3.30
CA LEU A 46 -5.55 10.35 -2.64
C LEU A 46 -4.05 10.24 -2.97
N PRO A 47 -3.24 9.60 -2.10
CA PRO A 47 -1.81 9.39 -2.36
C PRO A 47 -1.59 8.20 -3.32
N VAL A 48 -2.13 8.34 -4.53
CA VAL A 48 -2.07 7.34 -5.62
C VAL A 48 -1.19 7.84 -6.76
N PHE A 49 -0.71 6.93 -7.60
CA PHE A 49 0.08 7.24 -8.78
C PHE A 49 -0.29 6.30 -9.93
N GLN A 50 0.07 6.67 -11.17
CA GLN A 50 -0.26 5.88 -12.35
C GLN A 50 1.00 5.26 -12.97
N ILE A 51 0.90 4.01 -13.43
CA ILE A 51 1.88 3.38 -14.31
C ILE A 51 1.13 2.94 -15.58
N GLY A 52 1.41 3.61 -16.69
CA GLY A 52 0.63 3.46 -17.92
C GLY A 52 -0.83 3.87 -17.70
N ALA A 53 -1.76 2.96 -17.99
CA ALA A 53 -3.20 3.19 -17.81
C ALA A 53 -3.75 2.70 -16.45
N LYS A 54 -2.89 2.19 -15.56
CA LYS A 54 -3.30 1.60 -14.27
C LYS A 54 -2.94 2.50 -13.10
N LEU A 55 -3.83 2.53 -12.11
CA LEU A 55 -3.66 3.25 -10.85
C LEU A 55 -2.99 2.35 -9.81
N PHE A 56 -2.09 2.91 -9.01
CA PHE A 56 -1.36 2.22 -7.96
C PHE A 56 -1.31 3.07 -6.69
N ALA A 57 -1.12 2.41 -5.56
CA ALA A 57 -0.84 3.06 -4.29
C ALA A 57 0.06 2.17 -3.43
N ARG A 58 0.73 2.76 -2.44
CA ARG A 58 1.42 2.02 -1.39
C ARG A 58 0.61 2.07 -0.10
N LYS A 59 0.43 0.94 0.58
CA LYS A 59 -0.30 0.86 1.86
C LYS A 59 0.35 1.76 2.90
N SER A 60 1.68 1.67 3.03
CA SER A 60 2.48 2.50 3.93
C SER A 60 2.29 3.99 3.68
N THR A 61 2.26 4.43 2.41
CA THR A 61 2.00 5.82 2.04
C THR A 61 0.58 6.25 2.39
N ILE A 62 -0.43 5.41 2.13
CA ILE A 62 -1.82 5.70 2.49
C ILE A 62 -1.95 5.89 4.01
N VAL A 63 -1.40 4.97 4.80
CA VAL A 63 -1.47 5.04 6.28
C VAL A 63 -0.82 6.32 6.80
N ARG A 64 0.39 6.65 6.31
CA ARG A 64 1.07 7.91 6.68
C ARG A 64 0.24 9.13 6.29
N TRP A 65 -0.31 9.16 5.08
CA TRP A 65 -1.13 10.27 4.59
C TRP A 65 -2.39 10.46 5.44
N ILE A 66 -3.07 9.38 5.85
CA ILE A 66 -4.23 9.46 6.74
C ILE A 66 -3.83 10.12 8.07
N ALA A 67 -2.74 9.67 8.70
CA ALA A 67 -2.26 10.26 9.95
C ALA A 67 -1.96 11.77 9.83
N GLU A 68 -1.42 12.19 8.68
CA GLU A 68 -1.21 13.62 8.38
C GLU A 68 -2.53 14.38 8.20
N GLN A 69 -3.59 13.78 7.63
CA GLN A 69 -4.92 14.40 7.55
C GLN A 69 -5.53 14.57 8.94
N GLU A 70 -5.48 13.53 9.76
CA GLU A 70 -6.02 13.52 11.12
C GLU A 70 -5.35 14.59 11.98
N GLY A 71 -4.02 14.71 11.88
CA GLY A 71 -3.26 15.75 12.58
C GLY A 71 -3.63 17.17 12.17
N ARG A 72 -3.99 17.40 10.90
CA ARG A 72 -4.48 18.72 10.43
C ARG A 72 -5.91 19.01 10.86
N ALA A 73 -6.76 17.99 10.95
CA ALA A 73 -8.16 18.15 11.33
C ALA A 73 -8.33 18.38 12.84
N ALA A 74 -7.37 17.93 13.66
CA ALA A 74 -7.38 18.11 15.11
C ALA A 74 -6.80 19.47 15.58
N GLN A 75 -6.35 20.33 14.66
CA GLN A 75 -5.87 21.69 14.94
C GLN A 75 -6.93 22.73 14.59
#